data_AF-X1A1A8-F1
#
_entry.id   AF-X1A1A8-F1
#
_cell.length_a   1.000
_cell.length_b   1.000
_cell.length_c   1.000
_cell.angle_alpha   90.00
_cell.angle_beta   90.00
_cell.angle_gamma   90.00
#
_symmetry.space_group_name_H-M   'P 1'
#
loop_
_entity.id
_entity.type
_entity.pdbx_description
1 polymer ?
#
loop_
_entity_poly.entity_id
_entity_poly.type
_entity_poly.pdbx_seq_one_letter_code
_entity_poly.pdbx_strand_id
1 'polypeptide(L)' 'ARMYGTRITQLEKHIKAVTYHKLDIVQTKIGLIATVVFDV' A
#
# COMPACT_ATOMS: atom_id res chain seq x y z
N ALA A 1 -13.94 2.15 4.84
CA ALA A 1 -13.42 2.43 3.48
C ALA A 1 -14.32 1.77 2.46
N ARG A 2 -14.53 2.37 1.28
CA ARG A 2 -15.15 1.69 0.12
C ARG A 2 -14.06 1.44 -0.90
N MET A 3 -13.97 0.22 -1.40
CA MET A 3 -13.00 -0.18 -2.41
C MET A 3 -13.76 -0.61 -3.66
N TYR A 4 -13.20 -0.29 -4.83
CA TYR A 4 -13.72 -0.67 -6.13
C TYR A 4 -12.63 -1.43 -6.87
N GLY A 5 -12.99 -2.47 -7.62
CA GLY A 5 -12.04 -3.30 -8.36
C GLY A 5 -12.73 -4.24 -9.35
N THR A 6 -11.93 -4.83 -10.22
CA THR A 6 -12.35 -5.81 -11.24
C THR A 6 -11.46 -7.04 -11.17
N ARG A 7 -11.91 -8.15 -11.76
CA ARG A 7 -11.11 -9.39 -11.83
C ARG A 7 -9.94 -9.20 -12.79
N ILE A 8 -8.74 -9.54 -12.33
CA ILE A 8 -7.53 -9.55 -13.17
C ILE A 8 -7.35 -10.92 -13.83
N THR A 9 -6.82 -10.93 -15.05
CA THR A 9 -6.53 -12.14 -15.83
C THR A 9 -5.09 -12.62 -15.66
N GLN A 10 -4.18 -11.74 -15.25
CA GLN A 10 -2.78 -12.06 -15.00
C GLN A 10 -2.29 -11.28 -13.78
N LEU A 11 -1.55 -11.97 -12.90
CA LEU A 11 -0.94 -11.38 -11.72
C LEU A 11 0.49 -10.93 -12.07
N GLU A 12 0.78 -9.64 -11.93
CA GLU A 12 2.14 -9.11 -12.18
C GLU A 12 3.10 -9.42 -11.02
N LYS A 13 2.66 -9.16 -9.78
CA LYS A 13 3.41 -9.48 -8.57
C LYS A 13 2.47 -9.92 -7.47
N HIS A 14 2.81 -11.01 -6.81
CA HIS A 14 2.13 -11.44 -5.60
C HIS A 14 2.74 -10.69 -4.41
N ILE A 15 1.89 -10.13 -3.55
CA ILE A 15 2.33 -9.51 -2.30
C ILE A 15 2.13 -10.56 -1.20
N LYS A 16 3.21 -10.93 -0.51
CA LYS A 16 3.20 -11.92 0.58
C LYS A 16 2.70 -11.33 1.89
N ALA A 17 3.18 -10.13 2.23
CA ALA A 17 2.82 -9.45 3.47
C ALA A 17 2.97 -7.94 3.39
N VAL A 18 2.19 -7.24 4.22
CA VAL A 18 2.41 -5.82 4.56
C VAL A 18 3.05 -5.79 5.93
N THR A 19 4.15 -5.05 6.10
CA THR A 19 4.91 -5.03 7.35
C THR A 19 5.10 -3.61 7.86
N TYR A 20 5.51 -3.48 9.12
CA TYR A 20 5.94 -2.20 9.70
C TYR A 20 7.34 -1.77 9.25
N HIS A 21 7.99 -2.54 8.37
CA HIS A 21 9.30 -2.18 7.88
C HIS A 21 9.21 -0.85 7.11
N LYS A 22 9.79 0.21 7.67
CA LYS A 22 9.76 1.56 7.11
C LYS A 22 8.33 2.09 6.90
N LEU A 23 7.38 1.71 7.77
CA LEU A 23 6.11 2.41 7.86
C LEU A 23 6.37 3.82 8.42
N ASP A 24 6.02 4.83 7.64
CA ASP A 24 6.16 6.23 8.05
C ASP A 24 4.89 7.00 7.70
N ILE A 25 4.43 7.84 8.62
CA ILE A 25 3.24 8.67 8.45
C ILE A 25 3.63 10.09 8.84
N VAL A 26 3.73 10.97 7.85
CA VAL A 26 4.21 12.34 8.02
C VAL A 26 3.09 13.34 7.77
N GLN A 27 2.87 14.25 8.71
CA GLN A 27 1.99 15.39 8.54
C GLN A 27 2.67 16.46 7.69
N THR A 28 1.98 16.88 6.64
CA THR A 28 2.40 17.97 5.74
C THR A 28 1.40 19.11 5.79
N LYS A 29 1.74 20.22 5.14
CA LYS A 29 0.86 21.40 5.01
C LYS A 29 -0.47 21.10 4.29
N ILE A 30 -0.53 20.03 3.50
CA ILE A 30 -1.69 19.67 2.67
C ILE A 30 -2.41 18.40 3.13
N GLY A 31 -1.92 17.72 4.17
CA GLY A 31 -2.47 16.46 4.65
C GLY A 31 -1.39 15.47 5.10
N LEU A 32 -1.72 14.19 5.11
CA LEU A 32 -0.82 13.11 5.53
C LEU A 32 -0.16 12.44 4.32
N ILE A 33 1.11 12.07 4.45
CA ILE A 33 1.81 11.16 3.54
C ILE A 33 2.10 9.87 4.30
N ALA A 34 1.77 8.72 3.71
CA ALA A 34 2.09 7.41 4.27
C ALA A 34 3.05 6.64 3.34
N THR A 35 4.13 6.11 3.91
CA THR A 35 5.09 5.23 3.23
C THR A 35 4.95 3.82 3.75
N VAL A 36 4.86 2.83 2.87
CA VAL A 36 4.73 1.40 3.19
C VAL A 36 5.65 0.59 2.27
N VAL A 37 6.30 -0.43 2.83
CA VAL A 37 7.09 -1.42 2.08
C VAL A 37 6.35 -2.76 2.08
N PHE A 38 6.19 -3.32 0.87
CA PHE A 38 5.57 -4.63 0.67
C PHE A 38 6.63 -5.73 0.62
N ASP A 39 6.34 -6.85 1.27
CA ASP A 39 7.05 -8.11 1.04
C ASP A 39 6.41 -8.83 -0.17
N VAL A 40 7.23 -9.18 -1.16
CA VAL A 40 6.80 -9.75 -2.46
C VAL A 40 7.32 -11.16 -2.65
#